data_AF-A0A410J3M7-F1
#
_entry.id   AF-A0A410J3M7-F1
#
_cell.length_a   1.000
_cell.length_b   1.000
_cell.length_c   1.000
_cell.angle_alpha   90.00
_cell.angle_beta   90.00
_cell.angle_gamma   90.00
#
_symmetry.space_group_name_H-M   'P 1'
#
loop_
_entity.id
_entity.type
_entity.pdbx_description
1 polymer ?
#
loop_
_entity_poly.entity_id
_entity_poly.type
_entity_poly.pdbx_seq_one_letter_code
_entity_poly.pdbx_strand_id
1 'polypeptide(L)'
;MLRTKLPRGIPLCIHLMSSQLVGDRIEYGLREFSWSGEQAERFNAITRAYYMKAAATQFPLPEGMNLPLTLRHYRVFISYCSPSKKKSRADILEMENLVKIIRASLQGPVSPHRRWMHRPLSILSGR
;
A
#
# COMPACT_ATOMS: atom_id res chain seq x y z
N MET A 1 -0.58 2.49 17.36
CA MET A 1 -1.75 3.40 17.48
C MET A 1 -3.11 2.73 17.24
N LEU A 2 -3.25 1.71 16.38
CA LEU A 2 -4.55 1.02 16.17
C LEU A 2 -4.91 0.08 17.35
N ARG A 3 -3.91 -0.64 17.88
CA ARG A 3 -4.05 -1.64 18.95
C ARG A 3 -4.59 -1.10 20.28
N THR A 4 -4.44 0.19 20.53
CA THR A 4 -4.94 0.86 21.74
C THR A 4 -6.37 1.37 21.59
N LYS A 5 -6.87 1.50 20.36
CA LYS A 5 -8.18 2.06 20.05
C LYS A 5 -9.22 1.01 19.68
N LEU A 6 -8.79 -0.24 19.49
CA LEU A 6 -9.71 -1.36 19.25
C LEU A 6 -10.12 -2.01 20.58
N PRO A 7 -11.41 -2.27 20.79
CA PRO A 7 -11.88 -2.98 21.98
C PRO A 7 -11.36 -4.42 22.01
N ARG A 8 -11.03 -4.89 23.20
CA ARG A 8 -10.44 -6.23 23.43
C ARG A 8 -11.53 -7.26 23.63
N GLY A 9 -11.24 -8.51 23.26
CA GLY A 9 -12.16 -9.64 23.45
C GLY A 9 -13.32 -9.69 22.44
N ILE A 10 -13.29 -8.86 21.40
CA ILE A 10 -14.29 -8.82 20.34
C ILE A 10 -13.67 -9.38 19.05
N PRO A 11 -14.35 -10.30 18.34
CA PRO A 11 -13.82 -10.89 17.13
C PRO A 11 -13.66 -9.83 16.03
N LEU A 12 -12.43 -9.72 15.54
CA LEU A 12 -12.04 -8.92 14.38
C LEU A 12 -11.50 -9.88 13.32
N CYS A 13 -12.05 -9.83 12.11
CA CYS A 13 -11.46 -10.51 10.96
C CYS A 13 -10.90 -9.51 9.96
N ILE A 14 -9.71 -9.81 9.43
CA ILE A 14 -9.04 -9.03 8.39
C ILE A 14 -8.89 -9.94 7.18
N HIS A 15 -9.60 -9.61 6.11
CA HIS A 15 -9.50 -10.34 4.84
C HIS A 15 -8.61 -9.55 3.88
N LEU A 16 -7.56 -10.20 3.39
CA LEU A 16 -6.66 -9.67 2.36
C LEU A 16 -7.01 -10.34 1.04
N MET A 17 -7.67 -9.60 0.15
CA MET A 17 -7.95 -10.06 -1.20
C MET A 17 -6.95 -9.48 -2.18
N SER A 18 -6.15 -10.35 -2.82
CA SER A 18 -5.25 -9.94 -3.89
C SER A 18 -6.03 -9.62 -5.16
N SER A 19 -5.80 -8.45 -5.74
CA SER A 19 -6.17 -8.14 -7.12
C SER A 19 -5.06 -8.59 -8.08
N GLN A 20 -5.42 -9.03 -9.29
CA GLN A 20 -4.47 -9.52 -10.29
C GLN A 20 -3.80 -8.42 -11.12
N LEU A 21 -4.34 -7.18 -11.12
CA LEU A 21 -3.82 -6.10 -11.97
C LEU A 21 -2.97 -5.10 -11.17
N VAL A 22 -1.66 -5.13 -11.39
CA VAL A 22 -0.70 -4.12 -10.92
C VAL A 22 0.08 -3.45 -12.05
N GLY A 23 -0.11 -3.88 -13.30
CA GLY A 23 0.62 -3.38 -14.46
C GLY A 23 0.54 -1.85 -14.60
N ASP A 24 -0.67 -1.29 -14.64
CA ASP A 24 -0.89 0.15 -14.78
C ASP A 24 -0.29 0.96 -13.62
N ARG A 25 -0.25 0.37 -12.41
CA ARG A 25 0.33 1.02 -11.22
C ARG A 25 1.85 1.00 -11.26
N ILE A 26 2.43 -0.09 -11.75
CA ILE A 26 3.87 -0.19 -11.98
C ILE A 26 4.27 0.83 -13.05
N GLU A 27 3.52 0.91 -14.15
CA GLU A 27 3.76 1.89 -15.20
C GLU A 27 3.64 3.33 -14.72
N TYR A 28 2.59 3.64 -13.95
CA TYR A 28 2.43 4.96 -13.33
C TYR A 28 3.59 5.31 -12.39
N GLY A 29 4.01 4.37 -11.54
CA GLY A 29 5.14 4.58 -10.63
C GLY A 29 6.49 4.72 -11.35
N LEU A 30 6.70 3.98 -12.44
CA LEU A 30 7.93 4.04 -13.23
C LEU A 30 8.06 5.30 -14.08
N ARG A 31 6.96 5.99 -14.37
CA ARG A 31 6.98 7.24 -15.16
C ARG A 31 7.89 8.32 -14.56
N GLU A 32 8.01 8.37 -13.24
CA GLU A 32 8.87 9.35 -12.55
C GLU A 32 10.34 8.94 -12.49
N PHE A 33 10.63 7.66 -12.73
CA PHE A 33 11.99 7.09 -12.72
C PHE A 33 12.44 6.64 -14.11
N SER A 34 11.79 7.14 -15.16
CA SER A 34 12.15 6.78 -16.53
C SER A 34 13.52 7.33 -16.89
N TRP A 35 14.39 6.46 -17.39
CA TRP A 35 15.63 6.80 -18.05
C TRP A 35 15.40 7.76 -19.21
N SER A 36 16.29 8.74 -19.33
CA SER A 36 16.36 9.74 -20.40
C SER A 36 17.64 9.59 -21.21
N GLY A 37 17.66 10.09 -22.45
CA GLY A 37 18.83 10.03 -23.35
C GLY A 37 18.64 9.05 -24.51
N GLU A 38 19.71 8.80 -25.26
CA GLU A 38 19.67 8.05 -26.53
C GLU A 38 19.18 6.60 -26.38
N GLN A 39 19.53 5.95 -25.26
CA GLN A 39 19.13 4.56 -24.97
C GLN A 39 17.93 4.47 -24.01
N ALA A 40 17.20 5.57 -23.81
CA ALA A 40 16.08 5.64 -22.89
C ALA A 40 15.04 4.55 -23.16
N GLU A 41 14.69 4.29 -24.42
CA GLU A 41 13.69 3.28 -24.78
C GLU A 41 14.11 1.87 -24.34
N ARG A 42 15.39 1.51 -24.54
CA ARG A 42 15.93 0.19 -24.16
C ARG A 42 15.95 0.01 -22.65
N PHE A 43 16.41 0.99 -21.89
CA PHE A 43 16.45 0.92 -20.42
C PHE A 43 15.04 1.02 -19.79
N ASN A 44 14.20 1.89 -20.37
CA ASN A 44 12.74 1.79 -20.50
C ASN A 44 12.18 0.37 -20.36
N ALA A 45 12.38 -0.38 -21.44
CA ALA A 45 11.84 -1.71 -21.61
C ALA A 45 12.38 -2.70 -20.57
N ILE A 46 13.70 -2.67 -20.29
CA ILE A 46 14.33 -3.56 -19.31
C ILE A 46 13.77 -3.30 -17.90
N THR A 47 13.69 -2.03 -17.50
CA THR A 47 13.19 -1.64 -16.17
C THR A 47 11.75 -2.08 -16.01
N ARG A 48 10.89 -1.83 -17.00
CA ARG A 48 9.50 -2.28 -16.99
C ARG A 48 9.40 -3.81 -16.87
N ALA A 49 10.16 -4.55 -17.67
CA ALA A 49 10.15 -6.01 -17.64
C ALA A 49 10.61 -6.58 -16.29
N TYR A 50 11.62 -5.95 -15.67
CA TYR A 50 12.10 -6.34 -14.34
C TYR A 50 11.01 -6.21 -13.27
N TYR A 51 10.35 -5.07 -13.16
CA TYR A 51 9.29 -4.85 -12.16
C TYR A 51 8.05 -5.71 -12.44
N MET A 52 7.68 -5.92 -13.71
CA MET A 52 6.57 -6.80 -14.08
C MET A 52 6.85 -8.26 -13.69
N LYS A 53 8.08 -8.76 -13.93
CA LYS A 53 8.49 -10.10 -13.53
C LYS A 53 8.49 -10.27 -12.01
N ALA A 54 9.01 -9.28 -11.28
CA ALA A 54 9.03 -9.28 -9.82
C ALA A 54 7.61 -9.23 -9.22
N ALA A 55 6.68 -8.52 -9.86
CA ALA A 55 5.28 -8.48 -9.46
C ALA A 55 4.57 -9.83 -9.64
N ALA A 56 4.89 -10.56 -10.71
CA ALA A 56 4.32 -11.88 -10.99
C ALA A 56 4.93 -13.00 -10.13
N THR A 57 6.21 -12.88 -9.77
CA THR A 57 6.94 -13.93 -9.04
C THR A 57 7.33 -13.45 -7.65
N GLN A 58 8.50 -12.83 -7.50
CA GLN A 58 9.02 -12.20 -6.30
C GLN A 58 10.25 -11.36 -6.68
N PHE A 59 10.61 -10.40 -5.83
CA PHE A 59 11.92 -9.77 -5.97
C PHE A 59 13.03 -10.74 -5.56
N PRO A 60 14.18 -10.73 -6.25
CA PRO A 60 15.37 -11.43 -5.76
C PRO A 60 15.82 -10.74 -4.47
N LEU A 61 15.65 -11.43 -3.34
CA LEU A 61 16.08 -10.96 -2.02
C LEU A 61 17.34 -11.71 -1.58
N PRO A 62 18.18 -11.10 -0.72
CA PRO A 62 19.34 -11.77 -0.14
C PRO A 62 18.96 -13.07 0.57
N GLU A 63 19.90 -14.03 0.63
CA GLU A 63 19.69 -15.27 1.37
C GLU A 63 19.27 -15.01 2.82
N GLY A 64 18.22 -15.70 3.26
CA GLY A 64 17.61 -15.50 4.59
C GLY A 64 16.51 -14.44 4.67
N MET A 65 16.27 -13.67 3.60
CA MET A 65 15.20 -12.67 3.55
C MET A 65 14.02 -13.16 2.68
N ASN A 66 13.14 -13.98 3.25
CA ASN A 66 11.91 -14.42 2.58
C ASN A 66 10.75 -13.48 2.92
N LEU A 67 10.83 -12.23 2.46
CA LEU A 67 9.72 -11.29 2.57
C LEU A 67 8.78 -11.51 1.38
N PRO A 68 7.45 -11.68 1.60
CA PRO A 68 6.48 -11.80 0.52
C PRO A 68 6.23 -10.43 -0.15
N LEU A 69 7.29 -9.80 -0.66
CA LEU A 69 7.28 -8.54 -1.40
C LEU A 69 6.82 -8.79 -2.83
N THR A 70 5.66 -9.42 -2.99
CA THR A 70 4.98 -9.38 -4.28
C THR A 70 4.34 -8.01 -4.41
N LEU A 71 4.61 -7.27 -5.49
CA LEU A 71 3.86 -6.06 -5.85
C LEU A 71 2.42 -6.48 -6.19
N ARG A 72 1.61 -6.82 -5.20
CA ARG A 72 0.20 -7.18 -5.37
C ARG A 72 -0.69 -6.13 -4.74
N HIS A 73 -1.72 -5.77 -5.46
CA HIS A 73 -2.70 -4.81 -4.96
C HIS A 73 -3.70 -5.54 -4.06
N TYR A 74 -3.45 -5.53 -2.76
CA TYR A 74 -4.37 -6.09 -1.78
C TYR A 74 -5.50 -5.12 -1.46
N ARG A 75 -6.73 -5.59 -1.57
CA ARG A 75 -7.90 -4.97 -0.95
C ARG A 75 -8.05 -5.56 0.45
N VAL A 76 -8.01 -4.70 1.46
CA VAL A 76 -8.18 -5.09 2.86
C VAL A 76 -9.63 -4.85 3.26
N PHE A 77 -10.31 -5.92 3.68
CA PHE A 77 -11.62 -5.85 4.30
C PHE A 77 -11.47 -6.11 5.79
N ILE A 78 -12.11 -5.28 6.61
CA ILE A 78 -12.09 -5.41 8.06
C ILE A 78 -13.53 -5.63 8.49
N SER A 79 -13.83 -6.81 9.03
CA SER A 79 -15.13 -7.13 9.61
C SER A 79 -15.00 -7.14 11.13
N TYR A 80 -15.90 -6.42 11.78
CA TYR A 80 -15.96 -6.30 13.23
C TYR A 80 -17.37 -6.64 13.69
N CYS A 81 -17.49 -7.51 14.69
CA CYS A 81 -18.78 -7.95 15.21
C CYS A 81 -18.89 -7.59 16.70
N SER A 82 -19.74 -6.62 17.04
CA SER A 82 -20.03 -6.29 18.44
C SER A 82 -21.26 -7.06 18.95
N PRO A 83 -21.21 -7.70 20.13
CA PRO A 83 -22.41 -8.24 20.76
C PRO A 83 -23.35 -7.10 21.17
N SER A 84 -24.61 -7.16 20.74
CA SER A 84 -25.65 -6.21 21.18
C SER A 84 -26.95 -6.94 21.51
N LYS A 85 -27.53 -6.62 22.67
CA LYS A 85 -28.78 -7.23 23.16
C LYS A 85 -30.04 -6.55 22.63
N LYS A 86 -29.98 -5.25 22.29
CA LYS A 86 -31.16 -4.46 21.89
C LYS A 86 -30.94 -3.60 20.63
N LYS A 87 -29.76 -3.66 20.00
CA LYS A 87 -29.37 -2.78 18.87
C LYS A 87 -29.69 -1.32 19.17
N SER A 88 -29.24 -0.84 20.33
CA SER A 88 -29.58 0.49 20.79
C SER A 88 -28.95 1.55 19.87
N ARG A 89 -29.53 2.75 19.82
CA ARG A 89 -28.95 3.87 19.05
C ARG A 89 -27.54 4.24 19.54
N ALA A 90 -27.26 4.03 20.84
CA ALA A 90 -25.93 4.25 21.40
C ALA A 90 -24.91 3.23 20.86
N ASP A 91 -25.30 1.95 20.73
CA ASP A 91 -24.43 0.89 20.20
C ASP A 91 -24.05 1.18 18.74
N ILE A 92 -25.00 1.70 17.94
CA ILE A 92 -24.76 2.09 16.55
C ILE A 92 -23.80 3.28 16.48
N LEU A 93 -23.98 4.28 17.34
CA LEU A 93 -23.11 5.46 17.38
C LEU A 93 -21.67 5.11 17.80
N GLU A 94 -21.51 4.21 18.77
CA GLU A 94 -20.20 3.71 19.19
C GLU A 94 -19.50 2.98 18.03
N MET A 95 -20.25 2.13 17.30
CA MET A 95 -19.78 1.46 16.10
C MET A 95 -19.31 2.42 15.00
N GLU A 96 -20.09 3.46 14.71
CA GLU A 96 -19.71 4.49 13.74
C GLU A 96 -18.43 5.23 14.15
N ASN A 97 -18.29 5.54 15.43
CA ASN A 97 -17.09 6.18 15.96
C ASN A 97 -15.86 5.28 15.85
N LEU A 98 -16.00 3.99 16.14
CA LEU A 98 -14.92 3.00 15.94
C LEU A 98 -14.49 2.94 14.47
N VAL A 99 -15.43 2.91 13.53
CA VAL A 99 -15.13 2.92 12.09
C VAL A 99 -14.37 4.18 11.70
N LYS A 100 -14.76 5.36 12.19
CA LYS A 100 -14.04 6.63 11.92
C LYS A 100 -12.61 6.57 12.45
N ILE A 101 -12.42 6.06 13.66
CA ILE A 101 -11.10 5.92 14.28
C ILE A 101 -10.21 4.96 13.49
N ILE A 102 -10.75 3.80 13.08
CA ILE A 102 -10.02 2.80 12.28
C ILE A 102 -9.63 3.39 10.93
N ARG A 103 -10.56 4.07 10.24
CA ARG A 103 -10.27 4.76 8.97
C ARG A 103 -9.16 5.80 9.13
N ALA A 104 -9.27 6.70 10.10
CA ALA A 104 -8.25 7.72 10.34
C ALA A 104 -6.88 7.11 10.70
N SER A 105 -6.88 6.00 11.44
CA SER A 105 -5.64 5.35 11.86
C SER A 105 -4.99 4.52 10.74
N LEU A 106 -5.76 4.01 9.78
CA LEU A 106 -5.27 3.29 8.60
C LEU A 106 -4.92 4.20 7.43
N GLN A 107 -5.58 5.35 7.31
CA GLN A 107 -5.28 6.31 6.26
C GLN A 107 -3.86 6.88 6.40
N GLY A 108 -3.25 6.80 7.58
CA GLY A 108 -1.92 7.32 7.87
C GLY A 108 -1.82 8.82 7.51
N PRO A 109 -0.67 9.47 7.77
CA PRO A 109 -0.30 10.56 6.89
C PRO A 109 -0.19 9.96 5.48
N VAL A 110 -0.93 10.51 4.51
CA VAL A 110 -0.64 10.26 3.10
C VAL A 110 0.87 10.45 2.96
N SER A 111 1.58 9.35 2.68
CA SER A 111 3.03 9.35 2.70
C SER A 111 3.53 10.51 1.84
N PRO A 112 4.49 11.34 2.30
CA PRO A 112 4.91 12.57 1.64
C PRO A 112 5.62 12.33 0.31
N HIS A 113 5.48 11.16 -0.32
CA HIS A 113 5.89 10.93 -1.70
C HIS A 113 5.17 11.87 -2.68
N ARG A 114 4.00 12.45 -2.32
CA ARG A 114 3.44 13.62 -3.05
C ARG A 114 4.20 14.93 -2.86
N ARG A 115 5.00 15.06 -1.79
CA ARG A 115 5.76 16.28 -1.43
C ARG A 115 7.20 16.24 -1.92
N TRP A 116 7.80 15.06 -2.10
CA TRP A 116 9.13 14.92 -2.73
C TRP A 116 9.12 15.14 -4.25
N MET A 117 7.95 15.01 -4.91
CA MET A 117 7.75 15.28 -6.36
C MET A 117 7.99 16.74 -6.79
N HIS A 118 8.13 17.69 -5.86
CA HIS A 118 8.37 19.10 -6.19
C HIS A 118 9.77 19.62 -5.83
N ARG A 119 10.71 18.76 -5.41
CA ARG A 119 12.12 19.14 -5.40
C ARG A 119 12.79 18.57 -6.65
N PRO A 120 13.24 19.41 -7.59
CA PRO A 120 14.07 18.90 -8.68
C PRO A 120 15.31 18.25 -8.06
N LEU A 121 15.61 17.02 -8.50
CA LEU A 121 16.88 16.35 -8.29
C LEU A 121 17.97 17.10 -9.06
N SER A 122 18.35 18.27 -8.57
CA SER A 122 19.54 18.99 -9.00
C SER A 122 20.69 18.68 -8.05
N ILE A 123 21.02 17.40 -7.88
CA ILE A 123 22.30 16.97 -7.33
C ILE A 123 22.65 15.69 -8.07
N LEU A 124 23.35 15.85 -9.20
CA LEU A 124 24.35 14.95 -9.78
C LEU A 124 24.83 15.55 -11.12
N SER A 125 25.40 16.76 -11.07
CA SER A 125 26.42 17.16 -12.05
C SER A 125 27.66 17.59 -11.28
N GLY A 126 28.48 16.61 -10.95
CA GLY A 126 29.89 16.86 -10.66
C GLY A 126 30.60 17.09 -12.00
N ARG A 127 30.85 18.35 -12.32
CA ARG A 127 32.08 18.84 -12.95
C ARG A 127 32.34 20.24 -12.41
#